data_AF-A0A421BN03-F1
#
_entry.id   AF-A0A421BN03-F1
#
_cell.length_a   1.000
_cell.length_b   1.000
_cell.length_c   1.000
_cell.angle_alpha   90.00
_cell.angle_beta   90.00
_cell.angle_gamma   90.00
#
_symmetry.space_group_name_H-M   'P 1'
#
loop_
_entity.id
_entity.type
_entity.pdbx_description
1 polymer ?
#
loop_
_entity_poly.entity_id
_entity_poly.type
_entity_poly.pdbx_seq_one_letter_code
_entity_poly.pdbx_strand_id
1 'polypeptide(L)'
;MPTHISLPNERAEQLRMIARAKSQTIPEVIADFVRAEIAKGTIPADIPGLDVTKTGPEIVVKAASGFEVTIPLGEGPTLADLLRESGELTPSDPERKARWLEGLGALTGVKVKRAGNGVKIVSPITKREFPLNLDVAVDLANQIDKTAE
;
A
#
# COMPACT_ATOMS: atom_id res chain seq x y z
N MET A 1 6.33 -13.41 6.11
CA MET A 1 7.74 -13.44 6.57
C MET A 1 8.52 -12.48 5.70
N PRO A 2 9.48 -11.70 6.23
CA PRO A 2 10.34 -10.87 5.39
C PRO A 2 11.16 -11.79 4.47
N THR A 3 11.19 -11.46 3.18
CA THR A 3 12.05 -12.14 2.20
C THR A 3 13.42 -11.48 2.22
N HIS A 4 14.47 -12.26 2.46
CA HIS A 4 15.85 -11.75 2.46
C HIS A 4 16.43 -11.81 1.05
N ILE A 5 16.82 -10.66 0.51
CA ILE A 5 17.55 -10.55 -0.75
C ILE A 5 19.04 -10.38 -0.40
N SER A 6 19.88 -11.29 -0.88
CA SER A 6 21.33 -11.18 -0.70
C SER A 6 21.92 -10.27 -1.78
N LEU A 7 22.75 -9.31 -1.36
CA LEU A 7 23.42 -8.37 -2.25
C LEU A 7 24.93 -8.39 -1.96
N PRO A 8 25.80 -8.27 -2.98
CA PRO A 8 27.21 -7.98 -2.76
C PRO A 8 27.39 -6.71 -1.93
N ASN A 9 28.42 -6.68 -1.07
CA ASN A 9 28.67 -5.58 -0.14
C ASN A 9 28.78 -4.23 -0.87
N GLU A 10 29.42 -4.20 -2.03
CA GLU A 10 29.59 -3.02 -2.86
C GLU A 10 28.24 -2.45 -3.32
N ARG A 11 27.28 -3.32 -3.66
CA ARG A 11 25.93 -2.90 -4.07
C ARG A 11 25.10 -2.41 -2.89
N ALA A 12 25.25 -3.03 -1.72
CA ALA A 12 24.61 -2.56 -0.50
C ALA A 12 25.10 -1.14 -0.11
N GLU A 13 26.41 -0.88 -0.22
CA GLU A 13 26.97 0.46 0.00
C GLU A 13 26.48 1.48 -1.04
N GLN A 14 26.38 1.10 -2.31
CA GLN A 14 25.80 1.96 -3.34
C GLN A 14 24.35 2.34 -3.03
N LEU A 15 23.53 1.40 -2.59
CA LEU A 15 22.16 1.69 -2.16
C LEU A 15 22.14 2.63 -0.94
N ARG A 16 23.05 2.46 0.03
CA ARG A 16 23.18 3.39 1.17
C ARG A 16 23.55 4.80 0.73
N MET A 17 24.47 4.94 -0.24
CA MET A 17 24.85 6.24 -0.79
C MET A 17 23.68 6.92 -1.50
N ILE A 18 22.92 6.19 -2.33
CA ILE A 18 21.73 6.70 -3.01
C ILE A 18 20.67 7.14 -2.00
N ALA A 19 20.40 6.29 -1.00
CA ALA A 19 19.44 6.57 0.07
C ALA A 19 19.78 7.87 0.81
N ARG A 20 21.06 8.06 1.19
CA ARG A 20 21.52 9.32 1.81
C ARG A 20 21.37 10.53 0.89
N ALA A 21 21.78 10.40 -0.38
CA ALA A 21 21.69 11.48 -1.35
C ALA A 21 20.24 11.94 -1.59
N LYS A 22 19.28 11.00 -1.52
CA LYS A 22 17.85 11.26 -1.68
C LYS A 22 17.11 11.55 -0.38
N SER A 23 17.78 11.51 0.78
CA SER A 23 17.13 11.56 2.10
C SER A 23 16.01 10.51 2.28
N GLN A 24 16.22 9.32 1.71
CA GLN A 24 15.29 8.19 1.72
C GLN A 24 15.88 7.00 2.48
N THR A 25 15.04 6.03 2.82
CA THR A 25 15.48 4.72 3.30
C THR A 25 15.83 3.78 2.13
N ILE A 26 16.62 2.72 2.35
CA ILE A 26 16.93 1.74 1.30
C ILE A 26 15.64 1.10 0.72
N PRO A 27 14.64 0.70 1.54
CA PRO A 27 13.36 0.23 1.02
C PRO A 27 12.67 1.23 0.08
N GLU A 28 12.63 2.51 0.43
CA GLU A 28 12.04 3.57 -0.43
C GLU A 28 12.79 3.69 -1.76
N VAL A 29 14.13 3.63 -1.76
CA VAL A 29 14.93 3.65 -2.98
C VAL A 29 14.60 2.44 -3.88
N ILE A 30 14.40 1.27 -3.28
CA ILE A 30 14.00 0.06 -4.03
C ILE A 30 12.58 0.23 -4.56
N ALA A 31 11.64 0.76 -3.77
CA ALA A 31 10.28 1.02 -4.19
C ALA A 31 10.22 1.99 -5.38
N ASP A 32 10.99 3.09 -5.33
CA ASP A 32 11.12 4.04 -6.44
C ASP A 32 11.64 3.37 -7.71
N PHE A 33 12.63 2.48 -7.58
CA PHE A 33 13.16 1.73 -8.71
C PHE A 33 12.12 0.78 -9.32
N VAL A 34 11.40 0.03 -8.49
CA VAL A 34 10.31 -0.86 -8.94
C VAL A 34 9.23 -0.06 -9.67
N ARG A 35 8.78 1.07 -9.10
CA ARG A 35 7.80 1.95 -9.74
C ARG A 35 8.28 2.52 -11.07
N ALA A 36 9.56 2.88 -11.17
CA ALA A 36 10.16 3.33 -12.43
C ALA A 36 10.17 2.22 -13.50
N GLU A 37 10.41 0.97 -13.13
CA GLU A 37 10.36 -0.16 -14.06
C GLU A 37 8.94 -0.54 -14.47
N ILE A 38 7.94 -0.36 -13.58
CA ILE A 38 6.52 -0.46 -13.93
C ILE A 38 6.14 0.62 -14.95
N ALA A 39 6.54 1.88 -14.72
CA ALA A 39 6.24 3.00 -15.62
C ALA A 39 6.86 2.83 -17.01
N LYS A 40 7.99 2.14 -17.11
CA LYS A 40 8.62 1.76 -18.39
C LYS A 40 7.95 0.56 -19.07
N GLY A 41 7.06 -0.14 -18.38
CA GLY A 41 6.43 -1.37 -18.87
C GLY A 41 7.33 -2.61 -18.79
N THR A 42 8.43 -2.56 -18.03
CA THR A 42 9.33 -3.71 -17.85
C THR A 42 8.65 -4.84 -17.07
N ILE A 43 7.82 -4.48 -16.09
CA ILE A 43 7.02 -5.39 -15.29
C ILE A 43 5.58 -4.85 -15.18
N PRO A 44 4.55 -5.71 -15.01
CA PRO A 44 3.19 -5.24 -14.80
C PRO A 44 3.07 -4.45 -13.50
N ALA A 45 2.09 -3.56 -13.43
CA ALA A 45 1.77 -2.81 -12.21
C ALA A 45 1.12 -3.66 -11.11
N ASP A 46 0.91 -4.95 -11.38
CA ASP A 46 0.20 -5.84 -10.48
C ASP A 46 1.10 -6.31 -9.34
N ILE A 47 0.62 -6.16 -8.10
CA ILE A 47 1.37 -6.55 -6.91
C ILE A 47 1.35 -8.07 -6.77
N PRO A 48 2.51 -8.76 -6.79
CA PRO A 48 2.53 -10.21 -6.67
C PRO A 48 1.90 -10.69 -5.36
N GLY A 49 0.92 -11.60 -5.48
CA GLY A 49 0.21 -12.18 -4.34
C GLY A 49 -0.98 -11.38 -3.83
N LEU A 50 -1.31 -10.25 -4.48
CA LEU A 50 -2.55 -9.50 -4.31
C LEU A 50 -3.32 -9.51 -5.65
N ASP A 51 -4.61 -9.79 -5.58
CA ASP A 51 -5.52 -9.79 -6.70
C ASP A 51 -6.67 -8.82 -6.38
N VAL A 52 -6.83 -7.79 -7.23
CA VAL A 52 -7.85 -6.75 -7.08
C VAL A 52 -8.80 -6.89 -8.25
N THR A 53 -10.05 -7.26 -7.96
CA THR A 53 -11.05 -7.55 -8.99
C THR A 53 -12.35 -6.80 -8.73
N LYS A 54 -13.00 -6.34 -9.80
CA LYS A 54 -14.34 -5.74 -9.74
C LYS A 54 -15.38 -6.85 -9.87
N THR A 55 -16.23 -7.01 -8.87
CA THR A 55 -17.35 -7.97 -8.89
C THR A 55 -18.66 -7.21 -8.70
N GLY A 56 -19.29 -6.81 -9.81
CA GLY A 56 -20.54 -6.05 -9.78
C GLY A 56 -20.37 -4.69 -9.09
N PRO A 57 -21.13 -4.37 -8.03
CA PRO A 57 -21.03 -3.11 -7.30
C PRO A 57 -19.92 -3.10 -6.23
N GLU A 58 -19.02 -4.08 -6.24
CA GLU A 58 -17.99 -4.26 -5.20
C GLU A 58 -16.60 -4.47 -5.81
N ILE A 59 -15.57 -4.01 -5.11
CA ILE A 59 -14.16 -4.31 -5.34
C ILE A 59 -13.75 -5.37 -4.34
N VAL A 60 -13.20 -6.48 -4.83
CA VAL A 60 -12.71 -7.60 -4.03
C VAL A 60 -11.19 -7.63 -4.12
N VAL A 61 -10.54 -7.48 -2.97
CA VAL A 61 -9.08 -7.61 -2.82
C VAL A 61 -8.79 -8.93 -2.12
N LYS A 62 -8.10 -9.83 -2.81
CA LYS A 62 -7.66 -11.13 -2.30
C LYS A 62 -6.15 -11.16 -2.17
N ALA A 63 -5.63 -11.69 -1.07
CA ALA A 63 -4.23 -12.02 -0.95
C ALA A 63 -4.03 -13.53 -0.87
N ALA A 64 -2.90 -14.01 -1.41
CA ALA A 64 -2.55 -15.44 -1.41
C ALA A 64 -2.51 -16.09 0.01
N SER A 65 -2.41 -15.27 1.06
CA SER A 65 -2.50 -15.70 2.47
C SER A 65 -3.92 -16.05 2.94
N GLY A 66 -4.91 -16.05 2.04
CA GLY A 66 -6.33 -16.23 2.39
C GLY A 66 -6.90 -15.03 3.12
N PHE A 67 -6.37 -13.83 2.84
CA PHE A 67 -7.01 -12.57 3.20
C PHE A 67 -7.94 -12.16 2.05
N GLU A 68 -9.15 -11.77 2.38
CA GLU A 68 -10.13 -11.29 1.42
C GLU A 68 -10.89 -10.13 2.04
N VAL A 69 -10.97 -9.02 1.31
CA VAL A 69 -11.75 -7.86 1.69
C VAL A 69 -12.59 -7.41 0.51
N THR A 70 -13.87 -7.18 0.80
CA THR A 70 -14.85 -6.67 -0.15
C THR A 70 -15.17 -5.25 0.24
N ILE A 71 -15.11 -4.35 -0.73
CA ILE A 71 -15.32 -2.91 -0.57
C ILE A 71 -16.41 -2.49 -1.55
N PRO A 72 -17.42 -1.72 -1.14
CA PRO A 72 -18.36 -1.14 -2.09
C PRO A 72 -17.63 -0.27 -3.12
N LEU A 73 -18.01 -0.35 -4.40
CA LEU A 73 -17.34 0.38 -5.49
C LEU A 73 -17.27 1.89 -5.22
N GLY A 74 -18.32 2.47 -4.63
CA GLY A 74 -18.37 3.88 -4.25
C GLY A 74 -17.39 4.28 -3.14
N GLU A 75 -16.87 3.32 -2.38
CA GLU A 75 -15.88 3.55 -1.30
C GLU A 75 -14.44 3.26 -1.75
N GLY A 76 -14.26 2.68 -2.95
CA GLY A 76 -12.95 2.39 -3.53
C GLY A 76 -12.01 3.61 -3.52
N PRO A 77 -12.42 4.77 -4.06
CA PRO A 77 -11.61 5.99 -4.04
C PRO A 77 -11.23 6.45 -2.63
N THR A 78 -12.18 6.43 -1.69
CA THR A 78 -11.92 6.79 -0.29
C THR A 78 -10.88 5.88 0.35
N LEU A 79 -10.97 4.57 0.10
CA LEU A 79 -9.98 3.61 0.60
C LEU A 79 -8.60 3.84 -0.06
N ALA A 80 -8.56 4.08 -1.36
CA ALA A 80 -7.32 4.36 -2.08
C ALA A 80 -6.63 5.62 -1.52
N ASP A 81 -7.39 6.70 -1.30
CA ASP A 81 -6.88 7.93 -0.70
C ASP A 81 -6.32 7.68 0.71
N LEU A 82 -7.03 6.94 1.56
CA LEU A 82 -6.57 6.59 2.91
C LEU A 82 -5.29 5.74 2.91
N LEU A 83 -5.14 4.84 1.93
CA LEU A 83 -3.94 4.04 1.77
C LEU A 83 -2.75 4.90 1.32
N ARG A 84 -2.95 5.83 0.37
CA ARG A 84 -1.91 6.78 -0.07
C ARG A 84 -1.48 7.71 1.06
N GLU A 85 -2.45 8.36 1.71
CA GLU A 85 -2.20 9.30 2.80
C GLU A 85 -1.51 8.65 3.99
N SER A 86 -1.71 7.34 4.21
CA SER A 86 -1.06 6.65 5.31
C SER A 86 0.47 6.72 5.26
N GLY A 87 1.04 6.79 4.06
CA GLY A 87 2.47 7.00 3.80
C GLY A 87 3.00 8.34 4.32
N GLU A 88 2.14 9.35 4.32
CA GLU A 88 2.50 10.75 4.57
C GLU A 88 2.09 11.26 5.96
N LEU A 89 1.46 10.41 6.77
CA LEU A 89 1.06 10.75 8.14
C LEU A 89 2.29 10.96 9.03
N THR A 90 2.62 12.22 9.25
CA THR A 90 3.64 12.64 10.23
C THR A 90 2.97 13.16 11.51
N PRO A 91 3.57 12.95 12.70
CA PRO A 91 3.02 13.48 13.97
C PRO A 91 2.89 15.00 13.99
N SER A 92 3.60 15.70 13.11
CA SER A 92 3.65 17.16 13.00
C SER A 92 2.50 17.77 12.19
N ASP A 93 1.66 16.96 11.54
CA ASP A 93 0.52 17.45 10.75
C ASP A 93 -0.82 16.92 11.33
N PRO A 94 -1.36 17.59 12.37
CA PRO A 94 -2.58 17.15 13.05
C PRO A 94 -3.84 17.26 12.17
N GLU A 95 -3.87 18.20 11.21
CA GLU A 95 -5.00 18.38 10.30
C GLU A 95 -5.11 17.21 9.32
N ARG A 96 -3.98 16.77 8.76
CA ARG A 96 -3.94 15.57 7.91
C ARG A 96 -4.34 14.32 8.66
N LYS A 97 -3.89 14.18 9.92
CA LYS A 97 -4.33 13.07 10.77
C LYS A 97 -5.84 13.10 11.03
N ALA A 98 -6.43 14.27 11.24
CA ALA A 98 -7.87 14.42 11.43
C ALA A 98 -8.65 13.99 10.19
N ARG A 99 -8.25 14.45 8.99
CA ARG A 99 -8.85 14.03 7.71
C ARG A 99 -8.73 12.52 7.48
N TRP A 100 -7.57 11.95 7.78
CA TRP A 100 -7.37 10.51 7.66
C TRP A 100 -8.30 9.72 8.62
N LEU A 101 -8.44 10.17 9.86
CA LEU A 101 -9.37 9.57 10.83
C LEU A 101 -10.84 9.72 10.40
N GLU A 102 -11.21 10.84 9.79
CA GLU A 102 -12.55 11.07 9.25
C GLU A 102 -12.84 10.11 8.08
N GLY A 103 -11.90 9.98 7.13
CA GLY A 103 -12.04 9.03 6.03
C GLY A 103 -12.14 7.58 6.51
N LEU A 104 -11.42 7.19 7.57
CA LEU A 104 -11.61 5.88 8.20
C LEU A 104 -13.05 5.65 8.68
N GLY A 105 -13.72 6.70 9.17
CA GLY A 105 -15.10 6.65 9.62
C GLY A 105 -16.11 6.55 8.48
N ALA A 106 -15.72 6.98 7.27
CA ALA A 106 -16.56 6.93 6.06
C ALA A 106 -16.60 5.53 5.41
N LEU A 107 -15.64 4.65 5.70
CA LEU A 107 -15.61 3.29 5.17
C LEU A 107 -16.63 2.38 5.87
N THR A 108 -17.50 1.73 5.11
CA THR A 108 -18.42 0.73 5.63
C THR A 108 -17.77 -0.66 5.60
N GLY A 109 -17.25 -1.06 6.76
CA GLY A 109 -16.79 -2.43 7.00
C GLY A 109 -15.29 -2.68 6.87
N VAL A 110 -14.56 -1.92 6.05
CA VAL A 110 -13.10 -2.03 5.99
C VAL A 110 -12.44 -1.14 7.04
N LYS A 111 -11.54 -1.72 7.84
CA LYS A 111 -10.74 -0.93 8.79
C LYS A 111 -9.31 -0.85 8.32
N VAL A 112 -8.79 0.35 8.19
CA VAL A 112 -7.36 0.58 8.00
C VAL A 112 -6.77 1.04 9.34
N LYS A 113 -5.68 0.43 9.77
CA LYS A 113 -4.95 0.79 10.99
C LYS A 113 -3.52 1.13 10.66
N ARG A 114 -2.98 2.21 11.23
CA ARG A 114 -1.54 2.47 11.21
C ARG A 114 -0.82 1.45 12.10
N ALA A 115 0.27 0.87 11.62
CA ALA A 115 1.07 -0.10 12.35
C ALA A 115 2.57 0.18 12.15
N GLY A 116 3.16 1.00 13.02
CA GLY A 116 4.56 1.43 12.88
C GLY A 116 4.81 2.09 11.53
N ASN A 117 5.80 1.59 10.79
CA ASN A 117 6.16 2.06 9.44
C ASN A 117 5.28 1.45 8.33
N GLY A 118 4.08 0.97 8.66
CA GLY A 118 3.16 0.34 7.72
C GLY A 118 1.70 0.61 8.05
N VAL A 119 0.81 -0.02 7.29
CA VAL A 119 -0.62 -0.06 7.54
C VAL A 119 -1.12 -1.49 7.56
N LYS A 120 -2.26 -1.71 8.22
CA LYS A 120 -2.95 -2.98 8.22
C LYS A 120 -4.36 -2.75 7.72
N ILE A 121 -4.76 -3.53 6.73
CA ILE A 121 -6.16 -3.62 6.31
C ILE A 121 -6.79 -4.77 7.09
N VAL A 122 -7.93 -4.54 7.70
CA VAL A 122 -8.70 -5.55 8.42
C VAL A 122 -9.95 -5.87 7.65
N SER A 123 -10.10 -7.14 7.27
CA SER A 123 -11.28 -7.62 6.57
C SER A 123 -12.50 -7.63 7.52
N PRO A 124 -13.66 -7.07 7.13
CA PRO A 124 -14.87 -7.17 7.92
C PRO A 124 -15.36 -8.61 8.04
N ILE A 125 -15.15 -9.42 7.00
CA ILE A 125 -15.71 -10.76 6.85
C ILE A 125 -14.82 -11.76 7.59
N THR A 126 -13.53 -11.80 7.25
CA THR A 126 -12.61 -12.82 7.80
C THR A 126 -11.97 -12.40 9.12
N LYS A 127 -12.10 -11.12 9.51
CA LYS A 127 -11.41 -10.49 10.66
C LYS A 127 -9.88 -10.60 10.62
N ARG A 128 -9.31 -11.08 9.51
CA ARG A 128 -7.87 -11.17 9.32
C ARG A 128 -7.28 -9.79 9.08
N GLU A 129 -6.10 -9.56 9.64
CA GLU A 129 -5.30 -8.36 9.37
C GLU A 129 -4.29 -8.67 8.28
N PHE A 130 -4.21 -7.82 7.27
CA PHE A 130 -3.20 -7.88 6.23
C PHE A 130 -2.25 -6.69 6.36
N PRO A 131 -1.02 -6.92 6.88
CA PRO A 131 -0.02 -5.87 7.00
C PRO A 131 0.59 -5.53 5.64
N LEU A 132 0.69 -4.24 5.37
CA LEU A 132 1.27 -3.64 4.18
C LEU A 132 2.36 -2.66 4.61
N ASN A 133 3.48 -2.70 3.89
CA ASN A 133 4.41 -1.58 3.90
C ASN A 133 3.76 -0.38 3.20
N LEU A 134 4.22 0.83 3.52
CA LEU A 134 3.63 2.06 2.99
C LEU A 134 3.67 2.13 1.47
N ASP A 135 4.78 1.77 0.86
CA ASP A 135 4.90 1.78 -0.60
C ASP A 135 3.93 0.80 -1.25
N VAL A 136 3.78 -0.40 -0.68
CA VAL A 136 2.84 -1.41 -1.18
C VAL A 136 1.38 -0.96 -0.96
N ALA A 137 1.11 -0.19 0.10
CA ALA A 137 -0.21 0.41 0.30
C ALA A 137 -0.54 1.46 -0.76
N VAL A 138 0.45 2.26 -1.19
CA VAL A 138 0.31 3.20 -2.32
C VAL A 138 0.07 2.45 -3.62
N ASP A 139 0.83 1.38 -3.89
CA ASP A 139 0.62 0.57 -5.09
C ASP A 139 -0.77 -0.07 -5.09
N LEU A 140 -1.25 -0.55 -3.93
CA LEU A 140 -2.59 -1.12 -3.80
C LEU A 140 -3.67 -0.07 -4.02
N ALA A 141 -3.47 1.16 -3.53
CA ALA A 141 -4.37 2.27 -3.81
C ALA A 141 -4.53 2.51 -5.32
N ASN A 142 -3.41 2.56 -6.04
CA ASN A 142 -3.42 2.74 -7.49
C ASN A 142 -4.17 1.60 -8.22
N GLN A 143 -4.03 0.35 -7.75
CA GLN A 143 -4.79 -0.78 -8.28
C GLN A 143 -6.29 -0.66 -8.00
N ILE A 144 -6.67 -0.19 -6.81
CA ILE A 144 -8.06 0.05 -6.44
C ILE A 144 -8.67 1.13 -7.33
N ASP A 145 -7.99 2.27 -7.53
CA ASP A 145 -8.48 3.34 -8.41
C ASP A 145 -8.70 2.85 -9.83
N LYS A 146 -7.70 2.14 -10.38
CA LYS A 146 -7.78 1.59 -11.74
C LYS A 146 -8.92 0.58 -11.90
N THR A 147 -9.29 -0.12 -10.83
CA THR A 147 -10.39 -1.09 -10.82
C THR A 147 -11.75 -0.41 -10.57
N ALA A 148 -11.74 0.75 -9.90
CA ALA A 148 -12.93 1.54 -9.61
C ALA A 148 -13.46 2.27 -10.86
N GLU A 149 -12.55 2.73 -11.73
CA GLU A 149 -12.86 3.21 -13.10
C GLU A 149 -13.65 2.18 -13.93
#